data_AF-A0A935IWF1-F1
#
_entry.id   AF-A0A935IWF1-F1
#
_cell.length_a   1.000
_cell.length_b   1.000
_cell.length_c   1.000
_cell.angle_alpha   90.00
_cell.angle_beta   90.00
_cell.angle_gamma   90.00
#
_symmetry.space_group_name_H-M   'P 1'
#
loop_
_entity.id
_entity.type
_entity.pdbx_description
1 polymer ?
#
loop_
_entity_poly.entity_id
_entity_poly.type
_entity_poly.pdbx_seq_one_letter_code
_entity_poly.pdbx_strand_id
1 'polypeptide(L)'
;MSLELSTVLLVFLLAIILAVYNQRQASALRGMERLVQDFVAMQIRDRRTRHIDGLANYIDPLEWLANQASSELEAPLTISEVMRVIHEVQAVELRASNGQRIIVSTSPKSNLMRFDRRVRAAGRQKSAADRVASFASRPLLGRSRWGWGVQTIERIMSQTNEFFDVEADAVAERLGLKWDKPSRLWFYVVK
;
A
#
# COMPACT_ATOMS: atom_id res chain seq x y z
N MET A 1 -3.31 24.08 71.79
CA MET A 1 -4.54 23.81 71.02
C MET A 1 -4.79 24.77 69.87
N SER A 2 -4.83 26.10 70.04
CA SER A 2 -5.11 27.04 68.93
C SER A 2 -4.05 27.04 67.81
N LEU A 3 -2.76 26.94 68.16
CA LEU A 3 -1.66 26.87 67.20
C LEU A 3 -1.67 25.61 66.34
N GLU A 4 -1.95 24.44 66.93
CA GLU A 4 -2.03 23.15 66.21
C GLU A 4 -3.25 23.09 65.28
N LEU A 5 -4.38 23.65 65.71
CA LEU A 5 -5.56 23.76 64.87
C LEU A 5 -5.31 24.69 63.67
N SER A 6 -4.56 25.77 63.89
CA SER A 6 -4.16 26.71 62.83
C SER A 6 -3.20 26.08 61.82
N THR A 7 -2.23 25.27 62.24
CA THR A 7 -1.30 24.62 61.31
C THR A 7 -1.99 23.54 60.46
N VAL A 8 -2.87 22.74 61.05
CA VAL A 8 -3.67 21.74 60.33
C VAL A 8 -4.58 22.41 59.30
N LEU A 9 -5.25 23.51 59.66
CA LEU A 9 -6.09 24.29 58.74
C LEU A 9 -5.27 24.79 57.54
N LEU A 10 -4.05 25.28 57.79
CA LEU A 10 -3.18 25.86 56.76
C LEU A 10 -2.66 24.77 55.80
N VAL A 11 -2.30 23.60 56.31
CA VAL A 11 -1.93 22.43 55.50
C VAL A 11 -3.12 21.95 54.67
N PHE A 12 -4.33 21.93 55.24
CA PHE A 12 -5.54 21.54 54.52
C PHE A 12 -5.89 22.52 53.39
N LEU A 13 -5.79 23.83 53.65
CA LEU A 13 -5.93 24.88 52.64
C LEU A 13 -4.91 24.72 51.51
N LEU A 14 -3.65 24.47 51.86
CA LEU A 14 -2.59 24.23 50.87
C LEU A 14 -2.89 23.00 50.00
N ALA A 15 -3.35 21.90 50.60
CA ALA A 15 -3.73 20.68 49.89
C ALA A 15 -4.89 20.92 48.90
N ILE A 16 -5.90 21.69 49.32
CA ILE A 16 -7.02 22.07 48.43
C ILE A 16 -6.51 22.93 47.27
N ILE A 17 -5.67 23.93 47.54
CA ILE A 17 -5.11 24.80 46.50
C ILE A 17 -4.30 23.98 45.48
N LEU A 18 -3.46 23.06 45.96
CA LEU A 18 -2.68 22.15 45.12
C LEU A 18 -3.58 21.24 44.27
N ALA A 19 -4.64 20.68 44.86
CA ALA A 19 -5.58 19.81 44.15
C ALA A 19 -6.31 20.56 43.01
N VAL A 20 -6.81 21.77 43.29
CA VAL A 20 -7.47 22.61 42.28
C VAL A 20 -6.50 23.01 41.17
N TYR A 21 -5.27 23.37 41.53
CA TYR A 21 -4.26 23.76 40.54
C TYR A 21 -3.86 22.59 39.64
N ASN A 22 -3.66 21.40 40.23
CA ASN A 22 -3.32 20.19 39.49
C ASN A 22 -4.46 19.76 38.55
N GLN A 23 -5.72 19.85 39.00
CA GLN A 23 -6.88 19.56 38.14
C GLN A 23 -6.96 20.52 36.94
N ARG A 24 -6.69 21.82 37.16
CA ARG A 24 -6.63 22.81 36.07
C ARG A 24 -5.49 22.52 35.10
N GLN A 25 -4.29 22.22 35.60
CA GLN A 25 -3.14 21.84 34.75
C GLN A 25 -3.42 20.58 33.94
N ALA A 26 -3.98 19.52 34.55
CA ALA A 26 -4.34 18.30 33.85
C ALA A 26 -5.37 18.55 32.73
N SER A 27 -6.34 19.44 32.96
CA SER A 27 -7.30 19.82 31.93
C SER A 27 -6.66 20.61 30.77
N ALA A 28 -5.71 21.50 31.08
CA ALA A 28 -4.96 22.25 30.08
C ALA A 28 -4.05 21.33 29.24
N LEU A 29 -3.39 20.35 29.88
CA LEU A 29 -2.56 19.36 29.18
C LEU A 29 -3.37 18.50 28.21
N ARG A 30 -4.57 18.05 28.61
CA ARG A 30 -5.49 17.32 27.71
C ARG A 30 -5.99 18.19 26.55
N GLY A 31 -6.24 19.47 26.81
CA GLY A 31 -6.60 20.43 25.76
C GLY A 31 -5.46 20.61 24.76
N MET A 32 -4.23 20.71 25.25
CA MET A 32 -3.03 20.85 24.42
C MET A 32 -2.73 19.57 23.63
N GLU A 33 -2.91 18.38 24.21
CA GLU A 33 -2.77 17.10 23.52
C GLU A 33 -3.65 17.03 22.27
N ARG A 34 -4.93 17.42 22.37
CA ARG A 34 -5.86 17.43 21.23
C ARG A 34 -5.42 18.41 20.15
N LEU A 35 -5.04 19.63 20.52
CA LEU A 35 -4.55 20.62 19.56
C LEU A 35 -3.28 20.14 18.85
N VAL A 36 -2.38 19.48 19.57
CA VAL A 36 -1.17 18.89 18.99
C VAL A 36 -1.54 17.75 18.03
N GLN A 37 -2.46 16.86 18.41
CA GLN A 37 -2.94 15.79 17.54
C GLN A 37 -3.57 16.34 16.26
N ASP A 38 -4.45 17.34 16.37
CA ASP A 38 -5.10 17.98 15.22
C ASP A 38 -4.09 18.67 14.30
N PHE A 39 -3.11 19.37 14.88
CA PHE A 39 -2.06 20.04 14.13
C PHE A 39 -1.18 19.03 13.39
N VAL A 40 -0.79 17.93 14.04
CA VAL A 40 -0.01 16.85 13.41
C VAL A 40 -0.82 16.18 12.30
N ALA A 41 -2.10 15.88 12.53
CA ALA A 41 -2.97 15.31 11.51
C ALA A 41 -3.12 16.24 10.29
N MET A 42 -3.23 17.54 10.53
CA MET A 42 -3.26 18.56 9.49
C MET A 42 -1.94 18.59 8.70
N GLN A 43 -0.79 18.58 9.37
CA GLN A 43 0.52 18.55 8.70
C GLN A 43 0.71 17.29 7.86
N ILE A 44 0.29 16.12 8.36
CA ILE A 44 0.34 14.87 7.58
C ILE A 44 -0.53 15.00 6.33
N ARG A 45 -1.77 15.49 6.48
CA ARG A 45 -2.69 15.66 5.35
C ARG A 45 -2.14 16.61 4.31
N ASP A 46 -1.63 17.76 4.72
CA ASP A 46 -1.07 18.78 3.83
C ASP A 46 0.16 18.24 3.07
N ARG A 47 1.07 17.53 3.74
CA ARG A 47 2.19 16.85 3.08
C ARG A 47 1.73 15.84 2.03
N ARG A 48 0.71 15.03 2.33
CA ARG A 48 0.15 14.06 1.38
C ARG A 48 -0.54 14.72 0.20
N THR A 49 -1.32 15.76 0.42
CA THR A 49 -1.97 16.52 -0.67
C THR A 49 -0.93 17.13 -1.60
N ARG A 50 0.11 17.78 -1.07
CA ARG A 50 1.19 18.35 -1.90
C ARG A 50 1.93 17.29 -2.72
N HIS A 51 2.16 16.09 -2.16
CA HIS A 51 2.78 14.98 -2.88
C HIS A 51 1.88 14.48 -4.02
N ILE A 52 0.58 14.33 -3.75
CA ILE A 52 -0.44 13.95 -4.76
C ILE A 52 -0.44 14.93 -5.94
N ASP A 53 -0.47 16.24 -5.66
CA ASP A 53 -0.56 17.27 -6.70
C ASP A 53 0.66 17.26 -7.63
N GLY A 54 1.83 16.81 -7.16
CA GLY A 54 3.05 16.68 -7.96
C GLY A 54 3.19 15.35 -8.72
N LEU A 55 2.53 14.28 -8.24
CA LEU A 55 2.72 12.91 -8.76
C LEU A 55 2.24 12.74 -10.21
N ALA A 56 1.16 13.42 -10.57
CA ALA A 56 0.53 13.28 -11.89
C ALA A 56 1.46 13.65 -13.06
N ASN A 57 2.53 14.42 -12.82
CA ASN A 57 3.45 14.86 -13.88
C ASN A 57 4.84 14.19 -13.85
N TYR A 58 5.25 13.59 -12.72
CA TYR A 58 6.65 13.16 -12.54
C TYR A 58 6.87 11.64 -12.47
N ILE A 59 5.87 10.84 -12.07
CA ILE A 59 6.10 9.40 -11.87
C ILE A 59 6.15 8.64 -13.21
N ASP A 60 7.25 7.95 -13.54
CA ASP A 60 7.24 6.97 -14.63
C ASP A 60 6.69 5.63 -14.08
N PRO A 61 5.53 5.13 -14.58
CA PRO A 61 4.95 3.88 -14.11
C PRO A 61 5.89 2.67 -14.20
N LEU A 62 6.67 2.55 -15.27
CA LEU A 62 7.51 1.37 -15.50
C LEU A 62 8.75 1.43 -14.63
N GLU A 63 9.36 2.61 -14.49
CA GLU A 63 10.50 2.81 -13.60
C GLU A 63 10.11 2.58 -12.13
N TRP A 64 8.97 3.13 -11.70
CA TRP A 64 8.49 2.93 -10.33
C TRP A 64 8.26 1.44 -10.04
N LEU A 65 7.57 0.73 -10.92
CA LEU A 65 7.34 -0.72 -10.75
C LEU A 65 8.63 -1.54 -10.79
N ALA A 66 9.59 -1.14 -11.62
CA ALA A 66 10.90 -1.78 -11.72
C ALA A 66 11.66 -1.63 -10.40
N ASN A 67 11.64 -0.43 -9.81
CA ASN A 67 12.28 -0.15 -8.52
C ASN A 67 11.64 -0.98 -7.40
N GLN A 68 10.31 -1.08 -7.37
CA GLN A 68 9.61 -1.91 -6.38
C GLN A 68 9.95 -3.40 -6.52
N ALA A 69 9.96 -3.93 -7.75
CA ALA A 69 10.25 -5.33 -8.02
C ALA A 69 11.73 -5.69 -7.77
N SER A 70 12.65 -4.75 -8.01
CA SER A 70 14.10 -5.01 -7.95
C SER A 70 14.65 -5.13 -6.53
N SER A 71 13.95 -4.61 -5.51
CA SER A 71 14.55 -4.49 -4.17
C SER A 71 14.83 -5.82 -3.45
N GLU A 72 14.31 -6.95 -3.95
CA GLU A 72 14.55 -8.30 -3.41
C GLU A 72 15.20 -9.24 -4.43
N LEU A 73 15.57 -8.73 -5.61
CA LEU A 73 16.20 -9.52 -6.66
C LEU A 73 17.72 -9.34 -6.62
N GLU A 74 18.46 -10.41 -6.96
CA GLU A 74 19.93 -10.38 -7.05
C GLU A 74 20.43 -9.43 -8.15
N ALA A 75 19.61 -9.19 -9.17
CA ALA A 75 19.89 -8.27 -10.25
C ALA A 75 18.72 -7.29 -10.44
N PRO A 76 18.99 -6.00 -10.69
CA PRO A 76 17.96 -5.03 -10.97
C PRO A 76 17.20 -5.41 -12.23
N LEU A 77 15.88 -5.27 -12.18
CA LEU A 77 14.97 -5.71 -13.21
C LEU A 77 14.39 -4.48 -13.91
N THR A 78 14.69 -4.35 -15.21
CA THR A 78 14.11 -3.30 -16.05
C THR A 78 12.85 -3.81 -16.72
N ILE A 79 11.73 -3.10 -16.54
CA ILE A 79 10.47 -3.40 -17.25
C ILE A 79 10.53 -2.76 -18.63
N SER A 80 10.32 -3.55 -19.67
CA SER A 80 10.37 -3.09 -21.07
C SER A 80 9.00 -2.73 -21.62
N GLU A 81 7.95 -3.47 -21.26
CA GLU A 81 6.61 -3.24 -21.82
C GLU A 81 5.48 -3.74 -20.90
N VAL A 82 4.32 -3.11 -21.07
CA VAL A 82 3.05 -3.56 -20.47
C VAL A 82 2.40 -4.55 -21.45
N MET A 83 2.24 -5.79 -21.03
CA MET A 83 1.66 -6.84 -21.87
C MET A 83 0.14 -6.75 -21.90
N ARG A 84 -0.50 -6.57 -20.73
CA ARG A 84 -1.96 -6.44 -20.57
C ARG A 84 -2.34 -6.03 -19.15
N VAL A 85 -3.56 -5.52 -19.02
CA VAL A 85 -4.23 -5.18 -17.75
C VAL A 85 -5.38 -6.14 -17.52
N ILE A 86 -5.51 -6.66 -16.30
CA ILE A 86 -6.53 -7.64 -15.91
C ILE A 86 -7.31 -7.09 -14.71
N HIS A 87 -8.42 -6.43 -15.00
CA HIS A 87 -9.25 -5.77 -13.99
C HIS A 87 -9.85 -6.74 -12.95
N GLU A 88 -10.24 -7.95 -13.37
CA GLU A 88 -10.91 -8.93 -12.50
C GLU A 88 -10.10 -9.30 -11.25
N VAL A 89 -8.77 -9.29 -11.35
CA VAL A 89 -7.86 -9.57 -10.25
C VAL A 89 -6.97 -8.37 -9.92
N GLN A 90 -7.34 -7.18 -10.42
CA GLN A 90 -6.58 -5.95 -10.26
C GLN A 90 -5.08 -6.15 -10.53
N ALA A 91 -4.75 -6.78 -11.66
CA ALA A 91 -3.39 -7.14 -12.00
C ALA A 91 -2.93 -6.47 -13.29
N VAL A 92 -1.64 -6.16 -13.36
CA VAL A 92 -0.95 -5.79 -14.59
C VAL A 92 0.10 -6.83 -14.90
N GLU A 93 0.13 -7.30 -16.14
CA GLU A 93 1.19 -8.15 -16.65
C GLU A 93 2.19 -7.31 -17.43
N LEU A 94 3.46 -7.47 -17.07
CA LEU A 94 4.60 -6.73 -17.58
C LEU A 94 5.64 -7.71 -18.12
N ARG A 95 6.43 -7.26 -19.08
CA ARG A 95 7.62 -7.98 -19.54
C ARG A 95 8.87 -7.21 -19.15
N ALA A 96 9.83 -7.96 -18.64
CA ALA A 96 11.17 -7.49 -18.31
C ALA A 96 12.08 -7.53 -19.54
N SER A 97 13.14 -6.72 -19.55
CA SER A 97 14.17 -6.73 -20.58
C SER A 97 14.89 -8.08 -20.71
N ASN A 98 14.98 -8.84 -19.62
CA ASN A 98 15.54 -10.20 -19.59
C ASN A 98 14.54 -11.29 -20.05
N GLY A 99 13.35 -10.90 -20.53
CA GLY A 99 12.30 -11.79 -21.02
C GLY A 99 11.37 -12.37 -19.95
N GLN A 100 11.65 -12.15 -18.66
CA GLN A 100 10.79 -12.60 -17.56
C GLN A 100 9.44 -11.87 -17.59
N ARG A 101 8.39 -12.56 -17.12
CA ARG A 101 7.07 -11.95 -16.93
C ARG A 101 6.91 -11.54 -15.48
N ILE A 102 6.47 -10.31 -15.25
CA ILE A 102 6.12 -9.83 -13.92
C ILE A 102 4.63 -9.59 -13.88
N ILE A 103 3.97 -10.10 -12.86
CA ILE A 103 2.57 -9.80 -12.58
C ILE A 103 2.52 -8.99 -11.30
N VAL A 104 1.99 -7.78 -11.39
CA VAL A 104 1.80 -6.89 -10.24
C VAL A 104 0.33 -6.87 -9.88
N SER A 105 -0.03 -7.13 -8.63
CA SER A 105 -1.42 -7.20 -8.21
C SER A 105 -1.60 -6.89 -6.73
N THR A 106 -2.76 -6.35 -6.38
CA THR A 106 -3.26 -6.26 -4.99
C THR A 106 -3.71 -7.62 -4.46
N SER A 107 -3.96 -8.59 -5.36
CA SER A 107 -4.45 -9.92 -4.99
C SER A 107 -3.33 -10.89 -4.62
N PRO A 108 -3.53 -11.70 -3.56
CA PRO A 108 -2.61 -12.76 -3.21
C PRO A 108 -2.60 -13.89 -4.24
N LYS A 109 -1.54 -14.70 -4.22
CA LYS A 109 -1.27 -15.79 -5.18
C LYS A 109 -2.45 -16.73 -5.35
N SER A 110 -3.16 -17.03 -4.26
CA SER A 110 -4.33 -17.92 -4.26
C SER A 110 -5.47 -17.40 -5.13
N ASN A 111 -5.71 -16.08 -5.16
CA ASN A 111 -6.72 -15.46 -6.01
C ASN A 111 -6.33 -15.52 -7.49
N LEU A 112 -5.06 -15.24 -7.80
CA LEU A 112 -4.53 -15.39 -9.16
C LEU A 112 -4.60 -16.84 -9.64
N MET A 113 -4.32 -17.81 -8.77
CA MET A 113 -4.46 -19.24 -9.09
C MET A 113 -5.92 -19.64 -9.36
N ARG A 114 -6.89 -19.07 -8.63
CA ARG A 114 -8.32 -19.30 -8.89
C ARG A 114 -8.73 -18.73 -10.23
N PHE A 115 -8.28 -17.50 -10.54
CA PHE A 115 -8.46 -16.90 -11.86
C PHE A 115 -7.88 -17.79 -12.97
N ASP A 116 -6.61 -18.20 -12.84
CA ASP A 116 -5.95 -19.08 -13.80
C ASP A 116 -6.69 -20.42 -13.99
N ARG A 117 -7.28 -20.98 -12.93
CA ARG A 117 -8.08 -22.20 -13.01
C ARG A 117 -9.35 -21.98 -13.83
N ARG A 118 -10.07 -20.88 -13.62
CA ARG A 118 -11.27 -20.53 -14.41
C ARG A 118 -10.92 -20.34 -15.88
N VAL A 119 -9.85 -19.58 -16.13
CA VAL A 119 -9.33 -19.33 -17.47
C VAL A 119 -8.98 -20.64 -18.19
N ARG A 120 -8.30 -21.58 -17.53
CA ARG A 120 -7.99 -22.90 -18.11
C ARG A 120 -9.25 -23.74 -18.36
N ALA A 121 -10.23 -23.69 -17.46
CA ALA A 121 -11.48 -24.45 -17.61
C ALA A 121 -12.33 -23.96 -18.79
N ALA A 122 -12.27 -22.66 -19.12
CA ALA A 122 -12.93 -22.07 -20.28
C ALA A 122 -12.24 -22.42 -21.62
N GLY A 123 -11.01 -22.96 -21.60
CA GLY A 123 -10.16 -23.18 -22.77
C GLY A 123 -10.38 -24.52 -23.50
N ARG A 124 -11.52 -24.70 -24.18
CA ARG A 124 -11.62 -25.60 -25.33
C ARG A 124 -12.03 -24.78 -26.55
N GLN A 125 -11.10 -24.58 -27.48
CA GLN A 125 -11.24 -23.59 -28.56
C GLN A 125 -10.87 -24.18 -29.92
N LYS A 126 -11.67 -23.86 -30.95
CA LYS A 126 -11.68 -24.50 -32.27
C LYS A 126 -11.41 -23.51 -33.43
N SER A 127 -11.40 -22.19 -33.21
CA SER A 127 -11.30 -21.18 -34.29
C SER A 127 -10.11 -20.20 -34.17
N ALA A 128 -9.87 -19.41 -35.22
CA ALA A 128 -8.85 -18.35 -35.23
C ALA A 128 -9.19 -17.15 -34.34
N ALA A 129 -10.47 -16.78 -34.24
CA ALA A 129 -10.95 -15.75 -33.31
C ALA A 129 -10.71 -16.18 -31.86
N ASP A 130 -10.88 -17.48 -31.59
CA ASP A 130 -10.59 -18.06 -30.29
C ASP A 130 -9.11 -17.94 -29.93
N ARG A 131 -8.19 -17.97 -30.90
CA ARG A 131 -6.75 -17.80 -30.65
C ARG A 131 -6.39 -16.38 -30.19
N VAL A 132 -7.05 -15.36 -30.70
CA VAL A 132 -6.84 -13.97 -30.23
C VAL A 132 -7.43 -13.80 -28.83
N ALA A 133 -8.64 -14.34 -28.60
CA ALA A 133 -9.23 -14.42 -27.26
C ALA A 133 -8.33 -15.21 -26.29
N SER A 134 -7.65 -16.25 -26.78
CA SER A 134 -6.74 -17.07 -25.98
C SER A 134 -5.54 -16.28 -25.45
N PHE A 135 -5.07 -15.26 -26.16
CA PHE A 135 -4.01 -14.37 -25.71
C PHE A 135 -4.49 -13.49 -24.54
N ALA A 136 -5.69 -12.94 -24.66
CA ALA A 136 -6.33 -12.21 -23.56
C ALA A 136 -6.64 -13.12 -22.36
N SER A 137 -6.91 -14.40 -22.60
CA SER A 137 -7.22 -15.41 -21.58
C SER A 137 -6.05 -16.36 -21.29
N ARG A 138 -4.79 -15.92 -21.31
CA ARG A 138 -3.67 -16.75 -20.83
C ARG A 138 -3.61 -16.74 -19.29
N PRO A 139 -3.26 -17.85 -18.64
CA PRO A 139 -2.94 -17.85 -17.22
C PRO A 139 -1.80 -16.88 -16.88
N LEU A 140 -1.91 -16.19 -15.75
CA LEU A 140 -0.94 -15.23 -15.24
C LEU A 140 0.30 -15.94 -14.72
N LEU A 141 0.13 -16.90 -13.80
CA LEU A 141 1.21 -17.58 -13.09
C LEU A 141 1.79 -18.78 -13.86
N GLY A 142 1.60 -18.80 -15.18
CA GLY A 142 2.08 -19.85 -16.07
C GLY A 142 1.28 -21.15 -16.00
N ARG A 143 1.88 -22.27 -16.40
CA ARG A 143 1.21 -23.59 -16.44
C ARG A 143 1.22 -24.34 -15.10
N SER A 144 1.95 -23.83 -14.11
CA SER A 144 2.08 -24.54 -12.83
C SER A 144 0.76 -24.57 -12.08
N ARG A 145 0.26 -25.79 -11.81
CA ARG A 145 -0.98 -26.01 -11.06
C ARG A 145 -0.91 -25.51 -9.61
N TRP A 146 0.30 -25.40 -9.07
CA TRP A 146 0.58 -24.99 -7.69
C TRP A 146 1.42 -23.70 -7.60
N GLY A 147 1.70 -23.06 -8.74
CA GLY A 147 2.54 -21.86 -8.79
C GLY A 147 4.02 -22.10 -8.47
N TRP A 148 4.52 -23.33 -8.67
CA TRP A 148 5.96 -23.63 -8.72
C TRP A 148 6.65 -22.78 -9.79
N GLY A 149 7.85 -22.28 -9.49
CA GLY A 149 8.64 -21.45 -10.40
C GLY A 149 8.26 -19.97 -10.41
N VAL A 150 7.35 -19.54 -9.52
CA VAL A 150 6.98 -18.13 -9.35
C VAL A 150 7.64 -17.59 -8.09
N GLN A 151 8.58 -16.67 -8.26
CA GLN A 151 9.13 -15.88 -7.16
C GLN A 151 8.12 -14.79 -6.80
N THR A 152 7.84 -14.66 -5.51
CA THR A 152 6.86 -13.69 -4.98
C THR A 152 7.61 -12.67 -4.15
N ILE A 153 7.42 -11.40 -4.46
CA ILE A 153 7.98 -10.26 -3.75
C ILE A 153 6.80 -9.45 -3.22
N GLU A 154 6.86 -9.10 -1.95
CA GLU A 154 5.78 -8.39 -1.27
C GLU A 154 6.23 -6.98 -0.92
N ARG A 155 5.39 -5.99 -1.25
CA ARG A 155 5.57 -4.59 -0.84
C ARG A 155 4.42 -4.19 0.04
N ILE A 156 4.73 -3.81 1.27
CA ILE A 156 3.77 -3.38 2.28
C ILE A 156 4.06 -1.92 2.59
N MET A 157 3.01 -1.09 2.65
CA MET A 157 3.11 0.35 2.91
C MET A 157 3.98 0.67 4.13
N SER A 158 3.84 -0.09 5.22
CA SER A 158 4.61 0.13 6.47
C SER A 158 6.12 -0.13 6.34
N GLN A 159 6.56 -0.77 5.25
CA GLN A 159 7.96 -1.14 5.01
C GLN A 159 8.60 -0.36 3.86
N THR A 160 7.81 0.37 3.07
CA THR A 160 8.30 1.04 1.84
C THR A 160 8.44 2.55 2.04
N ASN A 161 7.36 3.32 1.98
CA ASN A 161 7.36 4.76 2.25
C ASN A 161 5.95 5.26 2.66
N GLU A 162 5.86 6.49 3.21
CA GLU A 162 4.59 7.12 3.68
C GLU A 162 3.55 7.35 2.57
N PHE A 163 4.00 7.45 1.32
CA PHE A 163 3.21 7.76 0.12
C PHE A 163 2.97 6.55 -0.80
N PHE A 164 3.38 5.34 -0.39
CA PHE A 164 3.38 4.14 -1.25
C PHE A 164 2.01 3.86 -1.86
N ASP A 165 0.96 3.97 -1.05
CA ASP A 165 -0.42 3.73 -1.47
C ASP A 165 -0.88 4.72 -2.54
N VAL A 166 -0.50 6.00 -2.38
CA VAL A 166 -0.83 7.06 -3.33
C VAL A 166 -0.02 6.91 -4.63
N GLU A 167 1.27 6.63 -4.52
CA GLU A 167 2.14 6.40 -5.68
C GLU A 167 1.68 5.17 -6.47
N ALA A 168 1.38 4.08 -5.78
CA ALA A 168 0.84 2.86 -6.39
C ALA A 168 -0.46 3.15 -7.14
N ASP A 169 -1.38 3.92 -6.56
CA ASP A 169 -2.65 4.25 -7.20
C ASP A 169 -2.46 5.15 -8.44
N ALA A 170 -1.57 6.16 -8.35
CA ALA A 170 -1.23 7.00 -9.50
C ALA A 170 -0.58 6.20 -10.64
N VAL A 171 0.29 5.25 -10.31
CA VAL A 171 0.88 4.30 -11.27
C VAL A 171 -0.20 3.41 -11.89
N ALA A 172 -1.12 2.88 -11.08
CA ALA A 172 -2.23 2.06 -11.56
C ALA A 172 -3.10 2.82 -12.55
N GLU A 173 -3.50 4.05 -12.22
CA GLU A 173 -4.36 4.89 -13.06
C GLU A 173 -3.72 5.16 -14.43
N ARG A 174 -2.41 5.44 -14.46
CA ARG A 174 -1.66 5.61 -15.71
C ARG A 174 -1.58 4.33 -16.54
N LEU A 175 -1.62 3.17 -15.90
CA LEU A 175 -1.70 1.87 -16.56
C LEU A 175 -3.15 1.49 -16.93
N GLY A 176 -4.13 2.36 -16.69
CA GLY A 176 -5.55 2.09 -16.96
C GLY A 176 -6.20 1.14 -15.94
N LEU A 177 -5.63 1.02 -14.74
CA LEU A 177 -6.12 0.19 -13.64
C LEU A 177 -6.47 1.07 -12.43
N LYS A 178 -7.25 0.53 -11.48
CA LYS A 178 -7.51 1.17 -10.19
C LYS A 178 -7.17 0.20 -9.08
N TRP A 179 -6.22 0.57 -8.22
CA TRP A 179 -5.83 -0.23 -7.05
C TRP A 179 -6.44 0.30 -5.75
N ASP A 180 -7.03 1.50 -5.78
CA ASP A 180 -7.79 2.12 -4.70
C ASP A 180 -6.93 2.28 -3.43
N LYS A 181 -5.73 2.86 -3.60
CA LYS A 181 -4.74 3.12 -2.54
C LYS A 181 -4.34 1.85 -1.77
N PRO A 182 -3.61 0.93 -2.43
CA PRO A 182 -3.30 -0.36 -1.85
C PRO A 182 -2.33 -0.23 -0.68
N SER A 183 -2.64 -0.89 0.43
CA SER A 183 -1.69 -1.05 1.55
C SER A 183 -0.61 -2.10 1.25
N ARG A 184 -0.80 -2.89 0.18
CA ARG A 184 0.07 -3.98 -0.23
C ARG A 184 0.02 -4.22 -1.73
N LEU A 185 1.19 -4.48 -2.33
CA LEU A 185 1.31 -5.01 -3.68
C LEU A 185 2.14 -6.30 -3.69
N TRP A 186 1.73 -7.22 -4.54
CA TRP A 186 2.44 -8.46 -4.81
C TRP A 186 3.06 -8.41 -6.21
N PHE A 187 4.33 -8.75 -6.30
CA PHE A 187 5.08 -8.88 -7.53
C PHE A 187 5.40 -10.36 -7.74
N TYR A 188 4.81 -10.95 -8.77
CA TYR A 188 5.03 -12.34 -9.14
C TYR A 188 5.95 -12.40 -10.35
N VAL A 189 7.19 -12.81 -10.14
CA VAL A 189 8.17 -13.02 -11.21
C VAL A 189 8.05 -14.45 -11.71
N VAL A 190 7.66 -14.60 -12.96
CA VAL A 190 7.49 -15.87 -13.66
C VAL A 190 8.64 -16.04 -14.64
N LYS A 191 9.45 -17.07 -14.41
CA LYS A 191 10.54 -17.49 -15.30
C LYS A 191 10.02 -18.28 -16.50
#